data_AF-A0A2G8AYT6-F1
#
_entry.id   AF-A0A2G8AYT6-F1
#
_cell.length_a   1.000
_cell.length_b   1.000
_cell.length_c   1.000
_cell.angle_alpha   90.00
_cell.angle_beta   90.00
_cell.angle_gamma   90.00
#
_symmetry.space_group_name_H-M   'P 1'
#
loop_
_entity.id
_entity.type
_entity.pdbx_description
1 polymer ?
#
loop_
_entity_poly.entity_id
_entity_poly.type
_entity_poly.pdbx_seq_one_letter_code
_entity_poly.pdbx_strand_id
1 'polypeptide(L)'
;MEISYNYGAGADLSHAMATQAAMLSQHAHDLMQAGNALVSEHLIGQGGDAYLDSLRRLTSAVSDIGDTIMRHSNAVDASFLGANHVDATAANLLGG
;
A
#
# COMPACT_ATOMS: atom_id res chain seq x y z
N MET A 1 -25.73 8.66 -24.37
CA MET A 1 -24.66 9.28 -23.56
C MET A 1 -23.79 8.13 -23.11
N GLU A 2 -22.63 7.97 -23.74
CA GLU A 2 -21.71 6.88 -23.43
C GLU A 2 -20.90 7.33 -22.21
N ILE A 3 -21.00 6.60 -21.09
CA ILE A 3 -20.15 6.85 -19.93
C ILE A 3 -18.79 6.26 -20.30
N SER A 4 -17.86 7.13 -20.71
CA SER A 4 -16.50 6.69 -21.04
C SER A 4 -15.74 6.43 -19.74
N TYR A 5 -15.71 5.17 -19.32
CA TYR A 5 -14.93 4.74 -18.16
C TYR A 5 -13.46 4.59 -18.56
N ASN A 6 -12.58 5.40 -17.96
CA ASN A 6 -11.14 5.28 -18.16
C ASN A 6 -10.56 4.18 -17.24
N TYR A 7 -10.80 2.93 -17.62
CA TYR A 7 -10.34 1.74 -16.88
C TYR A 7 -8.82 1.72 -16.67
N GLY A 8 -8.04 2.21 -17.66
CA GLY A 8 -6.58 2.24 -17.59
C GLY A 8 -6.04 3.22 -16.56
N ALA A 9 -6.55 4.45 -16.50
CA ALA A 9 -6.12 5.43 -15.52
C ALA A 9 -6.44 5.00 -14.06
N GLY A 10 -7.54 4.25 -13.87
CA GLY A 10 -7.89 3.65 -12.58
C GLY A 10 -6.88 2.58 -12.14
N ALA A 11 -6.54 1.66 -13.05
CA ALA A 11 -5.55 0.61 -12.82
C ALA A 11 -4.15 1.19 -12.52
N ASP A 12 -3.71 2.18 -13.31
CA ASP A 12 -2.41 2.85 -13.13
C ASP A 12 -2.29 3.52 -11.76
N LEU A 13 -3.35 4.20 -11.30
CA LEU A 13 -3.38 4.82 -9.97
C LEU A 13 -3.31 3.76 -8.87
N SER A 14 -4.08 2.68 -8.97
CA SER A 14 -4.02 1.60 -7.98
C SER A 14 -2.63 0.96 -7.90
N HIS A 15 -1.99 0.74 -9.05
CA HIS A 15 -0.65 0.17 -9.13
C HIS A 15 0.41 1.09 -8.50
N ALA A 16 0.34 2.40 -8.79
CA ALA A 16 1.23 3.40 -8.20
C ALA A 16 1.06 3.46 -6.67
N MET A 17 -0.18 3.41 -6.17
CA MET A 17 -0.46 3.38 -4.73
C MET A 17 0.04 2.09 -4.06
N ALA A 18 -0.10 0.93 -4.70
CA ALA A 18 0.44 -0.33 -4.18
C ALA A 18 1.97 -0.29 -4.08
N THR A 19 2.64 0.30 -5.06
CA THR A 19 4.10 0.49 -5.07
C THR A 19 4.56 1.38 -3.93
N GLN A 20 3.90 2.53 -3.73
CA GLN A 20 4.21 3.43 -2.60
C GLN A 20 3.95 2.76 -1.25
N ALA A 21 2.90 1.95 -1.15
CA ALA A 21 2.59 1.21 0.06
C ALA A 21 3.64 0.13 0.39
N ALA A 22 4.19 -0.55 -0.62
CA ALA A 22 5.32 -1.47 -0.43
C ALA A 22 6.56 -0.73 0.11
N MET A 23 6.81 0.49 -0.35
CA MET A 23 7.91 1.32 0.18
C MET A 23 7.72 1.69 1.65
N LEU A 24 6.49 1.90 2.13
CA LEU A 24 6.23 2.19 3.55
C LEU A 24 6.68 1.04 4.47
N SER A 25 6.42 -0.21 4.07
CA SER A 25 6.86 -1.38 4.83
C SER A 25 8.39 -1.49 4.86
N GLN A 26 9.06 -1.21 3.75
CA GLN A 26 10.53 -1.16 3.71
C GLN A 26 11.08 -0.06 4.62
N HIS A 27 10.53 1.15 4.55
CA HIS A 27 10.94 2.26 5.41
C HIS A 27 10.73 1.96 6.90
N ALA A 28 9.65 1.25 7.25
CA ALA A 28 9.41 0.82 8.63
C ALA A 28 10.51 -0.14 9.13
N HIS A 29 10.95 -1.08 8.30
CA HIS A 29 12.08 -1.97 8.64
C HIS A 29 13.39 -1.19 8.81
N ASP A 30 13.69 -0.29 7.88
CA ASP A 30 14.92 0.50 7.92
C ASP A 30 14.96 1.39 9.18
N LEU A 31 13.83 2.00 9.56
CA LEU A 31 13.71 2.79 10.78
C LEU A 31 13.93 1.95 12.04
N MET A 32 13.36 0.75 12.10
CA MET A 32 13.58 -0.17 13.23
C MET A 32 15.06 -0.58 13.33
N GLN A 33 15.72 -0.88 12.22
CA GLN A 33 17.13 -1.24 12.22
C GLN A 33 18.01 -0.08 12.71
N ALA A 34 17.79 1.12 12.19
CA ALA A 34 18.51 2.32 12.60
C ALA A 34 18.25 2.68 14.07
N GLY A 35 17.02 2.55 14.55
CA GLY A 35 16.67 2.82 15.95
C GLY A 35 17.28 1.82 16.93
N ASN A 36 17.39 0.54 16.56
CA ASN A 36 18.10 -0.46 17.36
C ASN A 36 19.59 -0.12 17.49
N ALA A 37 20.23 0.32 16.40
CA ALA A 37 21.63 0.76 16.43
C ALA A 37 21.81 1.98 17.37
N LEU A 38 20.95 2.99 17.23
CA LEU A 38 20.98 4.19 18.08
C LEU A 38 20.87 3.86 19.58
N VAL A 39 19.97 2.95 19.96
CA VAL A 39 19.79 2.57 21.37
C VAL A 39 21.00 1.79 21.89
N SER A 40 21.53 0.88 21.08
CA SER A 40 22.72 0.11 21.42
C SER A 40 23.95 1.00 21.61
N GLU A 41 24.08 2.09 20.86
CA GLU A 41 25.26 2.95 20.85
C GLU A 41 25.16 4.11 21.86
N HIS A 42 23.96 4.64 22.11
CA HIS A 42 23.81 5.94 22.76
C HIS A 42 22.73 6.05 23.84
N LEU A 43 21.75 5.14 23.90
CA LEU A 43 20.58 5.29 24.79
C LEU A 43 20.38 4.06 25.69
N ILE A 44 21.42 3.66 26.42
CA ILE A 44 21.35 2.51 27.33
C ILE A 44 20.46 2.84 28.55
N GLY A 45 19.48 1.99 28.84
CA GLY A 45 18.59 2.09 30.01
C GLY A 45 17.13 2.40 29.66
N GLN A 46 16.32 2.74 30.66
CA GLN A 46 14.86 2.85 30.53
C GLN A 46 14.39 3.83 29.42
N GLY A 47 15.17 4.86 29.12
CA GLY A 47 14.88 5.79 28.02
C GLY A 47 15.01 5.15 26.64
N GLY A 48 16.01 4.29 26.44
CA GLY A 48 16.16 3.51 25.20
C GLY A 48 15.07 2.47 25.04
N ASP A 49 14.68 1.80 26.12
CA ASP A 49 13.57 0.84 26.11
C ASP A 49 12.25 1.51 25.70
N ALA A 50 11.95 2.68 26.26
CA ALA A 50 10.75 3.45 25.90
C ALA A 50 10.79 3.96 24.46
N TYR A 51 11.96 4.36 23.96
CA TYR A 51 12.15 4.71 22.56
C TYR A 51 11.90 3.52 21.64
N LEU A 52 12.48 2.34 21.93
CA LEU A 52 12.28 1.14 21.13
C LEU A 52 10.83 0.67 21.14
N ASP A 53 10.12 0.76 22.28
CA ASP A 53 8.70 0.42 22.33
C ASP A 53 7.87 1.37 21.45
N SER A 54 8.15 2.67 21.51
CA SER A 54 7.49 3.68 20.67
C SER A 54 7.79 3.46 19.18
N LEU A 55 9.05 3.16 18.85
CA LEU A 55 9.48 2.89 17.50
C LEU A 55 8.81 1.63 16.94
N ARG A 56 8.74 0.54 17.71
CA ARG A 56 8.02 -0.68 17.33
C ARG A 56 6.56 -0.39 16.99
N ARG A 57 5.85 0.34 17.85
CA ARG A 57 4.44 0.71 17.62
C ARG A 57 4.28 1.52 16.33
N LEU A 58 5.16 2.49 16.10
CA LEU A 58 5.16 3.29 14.89
C LEU A 58 5.38 2.43 13.64
N THR A 59 6.41 1.60 13.64
CA THR A 59 6.77 0.79 12.46
C THR A 59 5.74 -0.29 12.17
N SER A 60 5.11 -0.87 13.20
CA SER A 60 3.96 -1.75 13.03
C SER A 60 2.77 -1.01 12.39
N ALA A 61 2.42 0.18 12.90
CA ALA A 61 1.32 0.96 12.32
C ALA A 61 1.58 1.36 10.86
N VAL A 62 2.82 1.74 10.52
CA VAL A 62 3.19 2.07 9.14
C VAL A 62 3.11 0.85 8.23
N SER A 63 3.55 -0.32 8.71
CA SER A 63 3.43 -1.58 7.97
C SER A 63 1.96 -1.95 7.73
N ASP A 64 1.11 -1.85 8.76
CA ASP A 64 -0.34 -2.13 8.66
C ASP A 64 -1.05 -1.19 7.67
N ILE A 65 -0.67 0.10 7.66
CA ILE A 65 -1.17 1.07 6.67
C ILE A 65 -0.75 0.67 5.26
N GLY A 66 0.53 0.31 5.06
CA GLY A 66 1.03 -0.17 3.78
C GLY A 66 0.25 -1.39 3.28
N ASP A 67 0.09 -2.41 4.12
CA ASP A 67 -0.67 -3.61 3.81
C ASP A 67 -2.13 -3.31 3.45
N THR A 68 -2.76 -2.39 4.17
CA THR A 68 -4.15 -1.98 3.90
C THR A 68 -4.27 -1.29 2.55
N ILE A 69 -3.34 -0.38 2.22
CA ILE A 69 -3.32 0.31 0.93
C ILE A 69 -3.08 -0.69 -0.20
N MET A 70 -2.13 -1.63 -0.06
CA MET A 70 -1.90 -2.66 -1.08
C MET A 70 -3.13 -3.52 -1.33
N ARG A 71 -3.81 -3.98 -0.27
CA ARG A 71 -5.04 -4.78 -0.41
C ARG A 71 -6.15 -3.98 -1.10
N HIS A 72 -6.31 -2.71 -0.73
CA HIS A 72 -7.30 -1.83 -1.35
C HIS A 72 -6.99 -1.60 -2.83
N SER A 73 -5.74 -1.25 -3.16
CA SER A 73 -5.28 -1.08 -4.54
C SER A 73 -5.51 -2.32 -5.39
N ASN A 74 -5.18 -3.51 -4.89
CA ASN A 74 -5.41 -4.76 -5.63
C ASN A 74 -6.91 -5.03 -5.87
N ALA A 75 -7.77 -4.68 -4.90
CA ALA A 75 -9.22 -4.81 -5.07
C ALA A 75 -9.77 -3.82 -6.11
N VAL A 76 -9.24 -2.60 -6.14
CA VAL A 76 -9.59 -1.57 -7.13
C VAL A 76 -9.16 -1.99 -8.54
N ASP A 77 -7.93 -2.47 -8.71
CA ASP A 77 -7.42 -2.99 -9.98
C ASP A 77 -8.28 -4.14 -10.52
N ALA A 78 -8.58 -5.12 -9.67
CA ALA A 78 -9.47 -6.24 -10.01
C ALA A 78 -10.89 -5.77 -10.41
N SER A 79 -11.39 -4.71 -9.77
CA SER A 79 -12.70 -4.14 -10.09
C SER A 79 -12.71 -3.49 -11.48
N PHE A 80 -11.65 -2.75 -11.83
CA PHE A 80 -11.52 -2.15 -13.17
C PHE A 80 -11.35 -3.20 -14.27
N LEU A 81 -10.57 -4.26 -14.02
CA LEU A 81 -10.43 -5.40 -14.94
C LEU A 81 -11.77 -6.12 -15.15
N GLY A 82 -12.51 -6.36 -14.07
CA GLY A 82 -13.83 -6.99 -14.14
C GLY A 82 -14.85 -6.14 -14.89
N ALA A 83 -14.88 -4.83 -14.63
CA ALA A 83 -15.78 -3.91 -15.31
C ALA A 83 -15.49 -3.82 -16.82
N ASN A 84 -14.21 -3.72 -17.22
CA ASN A 84 -13.81 -3.76 -18.62
C ASN A 84 -14.26 -5.06 -19.31
N HIS A 85 -14.11 -6.20 -18.65
CA HIS A 85 -14.54 -7.49 -19.21
C HIS A 85 -16.07 -7.57 -19.41
N VAL A 86 -16.85 -7.08 -18.44
CA VAL A 86 -18.32 -7.04 -18.54
C VAL A 86 -18.75 -6.12 -19.69
N ASP A 87 -18.16 -4.92 -19.78
CA ASP A 87 -18.46 -3.96 -20.85
C ASP A 87 -18.10 -4.52 -22.23
N ALA A 88 -16.93 -5.13 -22.39
CA ALA A 88 -16.51 -5.75 -23.65
C ALA A 88 -17.45 -6.89 -24.06
N THR A 89 -17.94 -7.67 -23.09
CA THR A 89 -18.90 -8.76 -23.35
C THR A 89 -20.27 -8.19 -23.76
N ALA A 90 -20.74 -7.15 -23.07
CA ALA A 90 -21.98 -6.48 -23.40
C ALA A 90 -21.93 -5.82 -24.79
N ALA A 91 -20.83 -5.16 -25.13
CA ALA A 91 -20.62 -4.56 -26.45
C ALA A 91 -20.65 -5.62 -27.57
N ASN A 92 -19.99 -6.77 -27.38
CA ASN A 92 -20.03 -7.87 -28.34
C ASN A 92 -21.44 -8.47 -28.49
N LEU A 93 -22.20 -8.60 -27.40
CA LEU A 93 -23.58 -9.12 -27.43
C LEU A 93 -24.58 -8.16 -28.09
N LEU A 94 -24.35 -6.85 -27.97
CA LEU A 94 -25.18 -5.82 -28.58
C LEU A 94 -24.83 -5.55 -30.06
N GLY A 95 -23.91 -6.32 -30.63
CA GLY A 95 -23.58 -6.29 -32.05
C GLY A 95 -22.58 -5.19 -32.41
N GLY A 96 -21.43 -5.17 -31.72
CA GLY A 96 -20.26 -4.39 -32.14
C GLY A 96 -19.89 -4.57 -33.61
#